data_AF-A0A160FA31-F1
#
_entry.id   AF-A0A160FA31-F1
#
_cell.length_a   1.000
_cell.length_b   1.000
_cell.length_c   1.000
_cell.angle_alpha   90.00
_cell.angle_beta   90.00
_cell.angle_gamma   90.00
#
_symmetry.space_group_name_H-M   'P 1'
#
loop_
_entity.id
_entity.type
_entity.pdbx_description
1 polymer ?
#
loop_
_entity_poly.entity_id
_entity_poly.type
_entity_poly.pdbx_seq_one_letter_code
_entity_poly.pdbx_strand_id
1 'polypeptide(L)'
;MQEHFHFTTDRAKLQKQYGSILCFVSAPLSSIQIHLQRRNRHLLKQKDEVIIAVHVLGKLLGFTSERAWHRFVIGNLFSKDLVP
;
A
#
# COMPACT_ATOMS: atom_id res chain seq x y z
N MET A 1 -1.21 15.09 -20.21
CA MET A 1 -1.50 13.70 -19.82
C MET A 1 -2.35 13.77 -18.56
N GLN A 2 -3.67 13.67 -18.71
CA GLN A 2 -4.64 13.86 -17.63
C GLN A 2 -4.74 12.51 -16.89
N GLU A 3 -4.08 12.40 -15.74
CA GLU A 3 -4.21 11.23 -14.89
C GLU A 3 -5.64 11.25 -14.31
N HIS A 4 -6.53 10.47 -14.93
CA HIS A 4 -7.87 10.21 -14.44
C HIS A 4 -7.80 9.48 -13.09
N PHE A 5 -7.65 10.24 -12.00
CA PHE A 5 -7.79 9.72 -10.64
C PHE A 5 -9.27 9.51 -10.33
N HIS A 6 -9.83 8.45 -10.87
CA HIS A 6 -11.13 7.99 -10.41
C HIS A 6 -10.94 7.36 -9.03
N PHE A 7 -11.52 8.00 -8.01
CA PHE A 7 -11.88 7.30 -6.77
C PHE A 7 -12.59 6.02 -7.20
N THR A 8 -12.08 4.87 -6.77
CA THR A 8 -12.65 3.60 -7.19
C THR A 8 -14.03 3.47 -6.53
N THR A 9 -15.06 3.16 -7.31
CA THR A 9 -16.43 3.02 -6.80
C THR A 9 -16.56 1.82 -5.84
N ASP A 10 -15.66 0.84 -5.96
CA ASP A 10 -15.64 -0.37 -5.12
C ASP A 10 -14.40 -0.40 -4.20
N ARG A 11 -14.40 0.49 -3.21
CA ARG A 11 -13.35 0.55 -2.18
C ARG A 11 -13.21 -0.77 -1.43
N ALA A 12 -14.31 -1.50 -1.25
CA ALA A 12 -14.32 -2.78 -0.55
C ALA A 12 -13.49 -3.85 -1.29
N LYS A 13 -13.63 -3.95 -2.61
CA LYS A 13 -12.79 -4.83 -3.43
C LYS A 13 -11.32 -4.44 -3.37
N LEU A 14 -11.03 -3.15 -3.41
CA LEU A 14 -9.67 -2.64 -3.27
C LEU A 14 -9.06 -2.95 -1.90
N GLN A 15 -9.82 -2.79 -0.82
CA GLN A 15 -9.39 -3.19 0.53
C GLN A 15 -9.19 -4.69 0.66
N LYS A 16 -10.07 -5.49 0.06
CA LYS A 16 -9.92 -6.95 0.04
C LYS A 16 -8.63 -7.36 -0.67
N GLN A 17 -8.35 -6.78 -1.84
CA GLN A 17 -7.10 -7.02 -2.57
C GLN A 17 -5.89 -6.59 -1.76
N TYR A 18 -5.93 -5.39 -1.17
CA TYR A 18 -4.89 -4.90 -0.28
C TYR A 18 -4.63 -5.87 0.89
N GLY A 19 -5.68 -6.32 1.58
CA GLY A 19 -5.58 -7.26 2.69
C GLY A 19 -4.97 -8.61 2.27
N SER A 20 -5.37 -9.14 1.10
CA SER A 20 -4.76 -10.36 0.55
C SER A 20 -3.27 -10.19 0.25
N ILE A 21 -2.87 -9.07 -0.35
CA ILE A 21 -1.46 -8.78 -0.63
C ILE A 21 -0.69 -8.60 0.68
N LEU A 22 -1.25 -7.87 1.65
CA LEU A 22 -0.62 -7.65 2.95
C LEU A 22 -0.37 -8.99 3.66
N CYS A 23 -1.37 -9.87 3.71
CA CYS A 23 -1.22 -11.20 4.28
C CYS A 23 -0.15 -12.04 3.57
N PHE A 24 -0.11 -11.97 2.23
CA PHE A 24 0.89 -12.67 1.43
C PHE A 24 2.32 -12.15 1.68
N VAL A 25 2.48 -10.84 1.88
CA VAL A 25 3.78 -10.20 2.12
C VAL A 25 4.28 -10.39 3.55
N SER A 26 3.40 -10.35 4.56
CA SER A 26 3.80 -10.42 5.97
C SER A 26 4.52 -11.72 6.32
N ALA A 27 4.08 -12.86 5.79
CA ALA A 27 4.71 -14.16 6.07
C ALA A 27 6.20 -14.23 5.65
N PRO A 28 6.57 -14.01 4.38
CA PRO A 28 7.98 -14.01 3.96
C PRO A 28 8.76 -12.83 4.50
N LEU A 29 8.13 -11.69 4.79
CA LEU A 29 8.83 -10.55 5.36
C LEU A 29 9.31 -10.84 6.79
N SER A 30 8.50 -11.54 7.58
CA SER A 30 8.86 -11.92 8.95
C SER A 30 10.12 -12.77 9.02
N SER A 31 10.34 -13.66 8.03
CA SER A 31 11.51 -14.55 7.99
C SER A 31 12.80 -13.83 7.56
N ILE A 32 12.68 -12.77 6.75
CA ILE A 32 13.84 -11.99 6.29
C ILE A 32 14.08 -10.72 7.11
N GLN A 33 13.17 -10.35 8.01
CA GLN A 33 13.22 -9.10 8.78
C GLN A 33 14.54 -8.94 9.56
N ILE A 34 15.10 -10.04 10.07
CA ILE A 34 16.40 -10.02 10.79
C ILE A 34 17.57 -9.57 9.90
N HIS A 35 17.44 -9.73 8.58
CA HIS A 35 18.44 -9.35 7.60
C HIS A 35 18.19 -7.97 6.98
N LEU A 36 17.02 -7.38 7.18
CA LEU A 36 16.67 -6.06 6.64
C LEU A 36 17.16 -4.95 7.57
N GLN A 37 18.24 -4.26 7.18
CA GLN A 37 18.66 -3.04 7.86
C GLN A 37 17.79 -1.86 7.44
N ARG A 38 16.77 -1.53 8.25
CA ARG A 38 15.95 -0.32 8.06
C ARG A 38 16.81 0.94 8.16
N ARG A 39 16.86 1.72 7.07
CA ARG A 39 17.48 3.06 7.07
C ARG A 39 16.59 4.14 7.68
N ASN A 40 15.28 3.90 7.82
CA ASN A 40 14.34 4.80 8.49
C ASN A 40 14.09 4.31 9.93
N ARG A 41 14.96 4.73 10.87
CA ARG A 41 14.86 4.35 12.30
C ARG A 41 13.70 4.99 13.06
N HIS A 42 13.06 6.01 12.49
CA HIS A 42 11.87 6.59 13.09
C HIS A 42 10.68 5.66 12.82
N LEU A 43 10.39 4.78 13.78
CA LEU A 43 9.26 3.84 13.82
C LEU A 43 7.87 4.47 13.62
N LEU A 44 7.80 5.80 13.51
CA LEU A 44 6.60 6.58 13.20
C LEU A 44 6.14 6.49 11.73
N LYS A 45 6.96 5.95 10.82
CA LYS A 45 6.64 5.89 9.38
C LYS A 45 6.39 4.45 8.93
N GLN A 46 5.19 3.92 9.20
CA GLN A 46 4.58 2.71 8.62
C GLN A 46 5.39 1.38 8.75
N LYS A 47 4.68 0.24 8.80
CA LYS A 47 5.33 -1.09 8.81
C LYS A 47 5.81 -1.46 7.39
N ASP A 48 6.89 -2.23 7.28
CA ASP A 48 7.47 -2.61 5.98
C ASP A 48 6.49 -3.42 5.13
N GLU A 49 5.75 -4.32 5.75
CA GLU A 49 4.66 -5.08 5.12
C GLU A 49 3.62 -4.17 4.47
N VAL A 50 3.28 -3.06 5.13
CA VAL A 50 2.33 -2.07 4.60
C VAL A 50 2.93 -1.34 3.40
N ILE A 51 4.19 -0.90 3.50
CA ILE A 51 4.89 -0.21 2.41
C ILE A 51 4.98 -1.10 1.17
N ILE A 52 5.41 -2.36 1.35
CA ILE A 52 5.55 -3.33 0.28
C ILE A 52 4.18 -3.69 -0.31
N ALA A 53 3.17 -3.97 0.51
CA ALA A 53 1.84 -4.33 0.03
C ALA A 53 1.20 -3.19 -0.78
N VAL A 54 1.33 -1.96 -0.31
CA VAL A 54 0.87 -0.77 -1.04
C VAL A 54 1.61 -0.61 -2.38
N HIS A 55 2.92 -0.82 -2.40
CA HIS A 55 3.71 -0.73 -3.63
C HIS A 55 3.34 -1.80 -4.65
N VAL A 56 3.19 -3.06 -4.23
CA VAL A 56 2.74 -4.18 -5.07
C VAL A 56 1.36 -3.90 -5.65
N LEU A 57 0.42 -3.43 -4.83
CA LEU A 57 -0.91 -3.04 -5.28
C LEU A 57 -0.85 -1.95 -6.36
N GLY A 58 -0.02 -0.92 -6.16
CA GLY A 58 0.18 0.13 -7.15
C GLY A 58 0.67 -0.40 -8.50
N LYS A 59 1.63 -1.34 -8.50
CA LYS A 59 2.12 -2.00 -9.72
C LYS A 59 1.03 -2.83 -10.40
N LEU A 60 0.25 -3.60 -9.64
CA LEU A 60 -0.85 -4.42 -10.17
C LEU A 60 -1.97 -3.58 -10.79
N LEU A 61 -2.20 -2.37 -10.26
CA LEU A 61 -3.16 -1.41 -10.81
C LEU A 61 -2.61 -0.61 -12.00
N GLY A 62 -1.38 -0.89 -12.44
CA GLY A 62 -0.76 -0.26 -13.61
C GLY A 62 -0.16 1.12 -13.36
N PHE A 63 0.00 1.54 -12.10
CA PHE A 63 0.65 2.83 -11.81
C PHE A 63 2.14 2.78 -12.13
N THR A 64 2.58 3.70 -12.98
CA THR A 64 4.00 3.91 -13.33
C THR A 64 4.62 5.08 -12.57
N SER A 65 3.80 6.04 -12.11
CA SER A 65 4.22 7.24 -11.38
C SER A 65 4.07 7.07 -9.87
N GLU A 66 5.14 7.35 -9.11
CA GLU A 66 5.12 7.27 -7.65
C GLU A 66 4.10 8.24 -7.03
N ARG A 67 4.09 9.46 -7.57
CA ARG A 67 3.19 10.52 -7.15
C ARG A 67 1.73 10.18 -7.42
N ALA A 68 1.45 9.48 -8.51
CA ALA A 68 0.11 9.11 -8.90
C ALA A 68 -0.48 8.08 -7.94
N TRP A 69 0.22 6.97 -7.71
CA TRP A 69 -0.29 5.95 -6.80
C TRP A 69 -0.40 6.48 -5.37
N HIS A 70 0.52 7.33 -4.92
CA HIS A 70 0.45 7.92 -3.57
C HIS A 70 -0.85 8.70 -3.36
N ARG A 71 -1.26 9.52 -4.35
CA ARG A 71 -2.55 10.24 -4.31
C ARG A 71 -3.74 9.29 -4.31
N PHE A 72 -3.68 8.24 -5.12
CA PHE A 72 -4.74 7.22 -5.21
C PHE A 72 -4.93 6.48 -3.88
N VAL A 73 -3.84 6.06 -3.23
CA VAL A 73 -3.86 5.32 -1.97
C VAL A 73 -4.41 6.15 -0.81
N ILE A 74 -4.01 7.42 -0.70
CA ILE A 74 -4.57 8.34 0.31
C ILE A 74 -6.08 8.51 0.11
N GLY A 75 -6.54 8.65 -1.13
CA GLY A 75 -7.96 8.88 -1.43
C GLY A 75 -8.88 7.66 -1.25
N ASN A 76 -8.34 6.43 -1.37
CA ASN A 76 -9.17 5.22 -1.48
C ASN A 76 -8.91 4.17 -0.41
N LEU A 77 -7.68 4.08 0.11
CA LEU A 77 -7.24 2.94 0.93
C LEU A 77 -7.13 3.31 2.41
N PHE A 78 -6.74 4.56 2.71
CA PHE A 78 -6.58 5.09 4.08
C PHE A 78 -7.50 6.29 4.36
N SER A 79 -8.70 6.31 3.76
CA SER A 79 -9.66 7.39 4.03
C SER A 79 -10.01 7.42 5.52
N LYS A 80 -10.26 8.61 6.07
CA LYS A 80 -10.54 8.80 7.51
C LYS A 80 -11.74 7.99 7.99
N ASP A 81 -12.66 7.65 7.10
CA ASP A 81 -13.86 6.84 7.40
C ASP A 81 -13.55 5.34 7.60
N LEU A 82 -12.31 4.90 7.36
CA LEU A 82 -11.86 3.50 7.41
C LEU A 82 -10.86 3.22 8.55
N VAL A 83 -10.49 4.25 9.30
CA VAL A 83 -9.66 4.13 10.51
C VAL A 83 -10.55 4.57 11.68
N PRO A 84 -10.76 3.72 12.72
CA PRO A 84 -11.60 4.07 13.85
C PRO A 84 -11.09 5.29 14.64
#